data_AF-A0A6N9PSN0-F1
#
_entry.id   AF-A0A6N9PSN0-F1
#
_cell.length_a   1.000
_cell.length_b   1.000
_cell.length_c   1.000
_cell.angle_alpha   90.00
_cell.angle_beta   90.00
_cell.angle_gamma   90.00
#
_symmetry.space_group_name_H-M   'P 1'
#
loop_
_entity.id
_entity.type
_entity.pdbx_description
1 polymer ?
#
loop_
_entity_poly.entity_id
_entity_poly.type
_entity_poly.pdbx_seq_one_letter_code
_entity_poly.pdbx_strand_id
1 'polypeptide(L)'
;MHTNTLFTRKFLSGQIRSLRLARRATKQAMSEILHMDVRSYSDLEKGKYCPSGPSLLLFLKYAGGPAALDLIHTFYEAVQPEKPARRQALSLPELRNRIKDWLDGGNVPESLFEHPLANFDIAETRGKVINRVYYAVPRYSPVRRHLDCFVFYEENTFQKDDAGDLVLSSSRFYSQKG
;
A
#
# COMPACT_ATOMS: atom_id res chain seq x y z
N MET A 1 -3.25 8.43 -2.94
CA MET A 1 -2.84 8.21 -4.36
C MET A 1 -1.31 8.31 -4.61
N HIS A 2 -0.53 9.16 -3.92
CA HIS A 2 0.91 9.36 -4.21
C HIS A 2 1.87 8.17 -3.95
N THR A 3 1.55 7.26 -3.02
CA THR A 3 2.39 6.11 -2.67
C THR A 3 2.50 5.09 -3.80
N ASN A 4 1.45 4.97 -4.63
CA ASN A 4 1.38 3.97 -5.70
C ASN A 4 2.23 4.38 -6.93
N THR A 5 2.32 5.68 -7.21
CA THR A 5 3.10 6.21 -8.35
C THR A 5 4.61 6.05 -8.14
N LEU A 6 5.12 6.30 -6.93
CA LEU A 6 6.54 6.12 -6.61
C LEU A 6 6.96 4.65 -6.65
N PHE A 7 6.11 3.76 -6.13
CA PHE A 7 6.32 2.32 -6.20
C PHE A 7 6.36 1.85 -7.66
N THR A 8 5.32 2.16 -8.44
CA THR A 8 5.18 1.76 -9.84
C THR A 8 6.39 2.19 -10.66
N ARG A 9 6.86 3.44 -10.45
CA ARG A 9 8.02 3.98 -11.14
C ARG A 9 9.29 3.18 -10.85
N LYS A 10 9.58 2.91 -9.57
CA LYS A 10 10.76 2.13 -9.16
C LYS A 10 10.70 0.70 -9.68
N PHE A 11 9.54 0.06 -9.58
CA PHE A 11 9.32 -1.30 -10.06
C PHE A 11 9.61 -1.40 -11.56
N LEU A 12 8.95 -0.58 -12.38
CA LEU A 12 9.09 -0.63 -13.84
C LEU A 12 10.51 -0.26 -14.30
N SER A 13 11.13 0.78 -13.72
CA SER A 13 12.51 1.13 -14.08
C SER A 13 13.49 -0.01 -13.78
N GLY A 14 13.29 -0.72 -12.67
CA GLY A 14 14.08 -1.89 -12.30
C GLY A 14 13.92 -3.03 -13.30
N GLN A 15 12.67 -3.39 -13.63
CA GLN A 15 12.38 -4.47 -14.58
C GLN A 15 12.92 -4.17 -15.98
N ILE A 16 12.75 -2.93 -16.47
CA ILE A 16 13.23 -2.53 -17.79
C ILE A 16 14.75 -2.61 -17.87
N ARG A 17 15.46 -2.14 -16.83
CA ARG A 17 16.91 -2.22 -16.76
C ARG A 17 17.39 -3.67 -16.69
N SER A 18 16.80 -4.49 -15.81
CA SER A 18 17.17 -5.90 -15.64
C SER A 18 16.99 -6.69 -16.94
N LEU A 19 15.86 -6.54 -17.61
CA LEU A 19 15.60 -7.23 -18.87
C LEU A 19 16.56 -6.78 -19.98
N ARG A 20 16.82 -5.47 -20.11
CA ARG A 20 17.79 -4.95 -21.09
C ARG A 20 19.17 -5.58 -20.88
N LEU A 21 19.64 -5.61 -19.62
CA LEU A 21 20.93 -6.19 -19.28
C LEU A 21 20.97 -7.70 -19.55
N ALA A 22 19.92 -8.44 -19.17
CA ALA A 22 19.80 -9.87 -19.43
C ALA A 22 19.88 -10.21 -20.92
N ARG A 23 19.34 -9.34 -21.78
CA ARG A 23 19.37 -9.48 -23.24
C ARG A 23 20.55 -8.80 -23.93
N ARG A 24 21.49 -8.22 -23.15
CA ARG A 24 22.65 -7.48 -23.66
C ARG A 24 22.28 -6.37 -24.66
N ALA A 25 21.09 -5.79 -24.52
CA ALA A 25 20.62 -4.74 -25.41
C ALA A 25 21.22 -3.38 -25.02
N THR A 26 21.53 -2.57 -26.03
CA THR A 26 21.99 -1.20 -25.81
C THR A 26 20.82 -0.29 -25.46
N LYS A 27 21.10 0.87 -24.84
CA LYS A 27 20.07 1.89 -24.60
C LYS A 27 19.47 2.42 -25.90
N GLN A 28 20.28 2.48 -26.96
CA GLN A 28 19.81 2.88 -28.28
C GLN A 28 18.83 1.86 -28.87
N ALA A 29 19.18 0.57 -28.86
CA ALA A 29 18.29 -0.48 -29.33
C ALA A 29 16.96 -0.49 -28.57
N MET A 30 17.02 -0.32 -27.24
CA MET A 30 15.79 -0.21 -26.44
C MET A 30 14.97 1.04 -26.76
N SER A 31 15.63 2.18 -27.03
CA SER A 31 14.91 3.40 -27.42
C SER A 31 14.16 3.24 -28.74
N GLU A 32 14.75 2.52 -29.71
CA GLU A 32 14.11 2.17 -30.97
C GLU A 32 12.92 1.23 -30.76
N ILE A 33 13.10 0.17 -29.97
CA ILE A 33 12.02 -0.80 -29.62
C ILE A 33 10.83 -0.10 -28.94
N LEU A 34 11.12 0.84 -28.05
CA LEU A 34 10.09 1.56 -27.29
C LEU A 34 9.61 2.83 -27.99
N HIS A 35 10.06 3.10 -29.22
CA HIS A 35 9.70 4.28 -30.01
C HIS A 35 9.87 5.60 -29.25
N MET A 36 11.04 5.80 -28.64
CA MET A 36 11.42 7.02 -27.93
C MET A 36 12.87 7.39 -28.20
N ASP A 37 13.29 8.59 -27.83
CA ASP A 37 14.69 8.98 -27.96
C ASP A 37 15.57 8.32 -26.87
N VAL A 38 16.86 8.22 -27.15
CA VAL A 38 17.86 7.58 -26.27
C VAL A 38 17.93 8.25 -24.89
N ARG A 39 17.76 9.58 -24.81
CA ARG A 39 17.79 10.30 -23.53
C ARG A 39 16.54 9.96 -22.73
N SER A 40 15.39 9.88 -23.39
CA SER A 40 14.15 9.48 -22.74
C SER A 40 14.23 8.07 -22.18
N TYR A 41 14.75 7.12 -22.95
CA TYR A 41 15.00 5.78 -22.44
C TYR A 41 15.94 5.77 -21.21
N SER A 42 17.00 6.58 -21.25
CA SER A 42 17.94 6.69 -20.14
C SER A 42 17.30 7.24 -18.86
N ASP A 43 16.42 8.23 -18.98
CA ASP A 43 15.66 8.80 -17.86
C ASP A 43 14.63 7.81 -17.29
N LEU A 44 14.04 6.97 -18.15
CA LEU A 44 13.13 5.91 -17.77
C LEU A 44 13.83 4.81 -16.95
N GLU A 45 15.05 4.38 -17.33
CA GLU A 45 15.85 3.45 -16.50
C GLU A 45 16.29 4.04 -15.15
N LYS A 46 16.47 5.36 -15.08
CA LYS A 46 16.77 6.06 -13.83
C LYS A 46 15.54 6.24 -12.94
N GLY A 47 14.35 5.87 -13.43
CA GLY A 47 13.09 6.04 -12.72
C GLY A 47 12.72 7.52 -12.54
N LYS A 48 13.10 8.39 -13.48
CA LYS A 48 12.68 9.81 -13.46
C LYS A 48 11.17 9.93 -13.72
N TYR A 49 10.66 9.10 -14.63
CA TYR A 49 9.24 8.99 -14.96
C TYR A 49 8.87 7.54 -15.30
N CYS A 50 7.57 7.26 -15.38
CA CYS A 50 7.05 5.96 -15.82
C CYS A 50 6.98 5.87 -17.35
N PRO A 51 7.07 4.67 -17.95
CA PRO A 51 6.72 4.49 -19.35
C PRO A 51 5.29 4.97 -19.62
N SER A 52 5.08 5.60 -20.78
CA SER A 52 3.73 5.82 -21.32
C SER A 52 3.05 4.48 -21.62
N GLY A 53 1.72 4.48 -21.74
CA GLY A 53 0.95 3.29 -22.12
C GLY A 53 1.50 2.56 -23.36
N PRO A 54 1.74 3.26 -24.50
CA PRO A 54 2.34 2.64 -25.68
C PRO A 54 3.73 2.04 -25.43
N SER A 55 4.61 2.76 -24.73
CA SER A 55 5.95 2.27 -24.39
C SER A 55 5.89 1.02 -23.51
N LEU A 56 4.94 0.96 -22.58
CA LEU A 56 4.74 -0.21 -21.73
C LEU A 56 4.28 -1.44 -22.54
N LEU A 57 3.34 -1.27 -23.47
CA LEU A 57 2.88 -2.37 -24.34
C LEU A 57 4.02 -2.90 -25.23
N LEU A 58 4.83 -2.01 -25.79
CA LEU A 58 6.02 -2.39 -26.56
C LEU A 58 7.06 -3.12 -25.72
N PHE A 59 7.26 -2.67 -24.47
CA PHE A 59 8.14 -3.34 -23.53
C PHE A 59 7.64 -4.74 -23.16
N LEU A 60 6.34 -4.92 -22.90
CA LEU A 60 5.74 -6.24 -22.64
C LEU A 60 5.89 -7.16 -23.85
N LYS A 61 5.64 -6.65 -25.07
CA LYS A 61 5.89 -7.39 -26.31
C LYS A 61 7.36 -7.81 -26.41
N TYR A 62 8.30 -6.90 -26.10
CA TYR A 62 9.72 -7.20 -26.09
C TYR A 62 10.07 -8.28 -25.06
N ALA A 63 9.52 -8.21 -23.83
CA ALA A 63 9.72 -9.20 -22.78
C ALA A 63 9.33 -10.62 -23.22
N GLY A 64 8.32 -10.74 -24.08
CA GLY A 64 7.80 -12.02 -24.57
C GLY A 64 6.74 -12.59 -23.63
N GLY A 65 5.84 -13.43 -24.16
CA GLY A 65 4.60 -13.86 -23.50
C GLY A 65 4.77 -14.28 -22.03
N PRO A 66 5.61 -15.28 -21.72
CA PRO A 66 5.81 -15.73 -20.35
C PRO A 66 6.38 -14.65 -19.42
N ALA A 67 7.47 -13.98 -19.82
CA ALA A 67 8.09 -12.96 -18.99
C ALA A 67 7.22 -11.70 -18.81
N ALA A 68 6.40 -11.36 -19.81
CA ALA A 68 5.41 -10.30 -19.71
C ALA A 68 4.31 -10.67 -18.70
N LEU A 69 3.83 -11.91 -18.73
CA LEU A 69 2.85 -12.42 -17.78
C LEU A 69 3.43 -12.44 -16.36
N ASP A 70 4.65 -12.93 -16.19
CA ASP A 70 5.36 -12.97 -14.91
C ASP A 70 5.54 -11.56 -14.33
N LEU A 71 5.88 -10.58 -15.18
CA LEU A 71 5.99 -9.19 -14.75
C LEU A 71 4.64 -8.64 -14.27
N ILE A 72 3.54 -8.94 -14.97
CA ILE A 72 2.19 -8.53 -14.58
C ILE A 72 1.80 -9.18 -13.25
N HIS A 73 2.06 -10.47 -13.08
CA HIS A 73 1.78 -11.18 -11.83
C HIS A 73 2.62 -10.64 -10.67
N THR A 74 3.92 -10.44 -10.88
CA THR A 74 4.82 -9.86 -9.87
C THR A 74 4.39 -8.44 -9.50
N PHE A 75 3.99 -7.63 -10.49
CA PHE A 75 3.47 -6.29 -10.24
C PHE A 75 2.16 -6.36 -9.46
N TYR A 76 1.23 -7.23 -9.85
CA TYR A 76 -0.02 -7.46 -9.16
C TYR A 76 0.24 -7.83 -7.71
N GLU A 77 1.07 -8.84 -7.43
CA GLU A 77 1.43 -9.27 -6.08
C GLU A 77 2.08 -8.16 -5.26
N ALA A 78 2.95 -7.35 -5.86
CA ALA A 78 3.63 -6.28 -5.17
C ALA A 78 2.77 -5.02 -4.94
N VAL A 79 1.72 -4.82 -5.75
CA VAL A 79 0.71 -3.76 -5.57
C VAL A 79 -0.41 -4.22 -4.65
N GLN A 80 -0.68 -5.53 -4.58
CA GLN A 80 -1.55 -6.08 -3.55
C GLN A 80 -0.91 -5.76 -2.20
N PRO A 81 -1.52 -4.91 -1.35
CA PRO A 81 -1.16 -4.98 0.06
C PRO A 81 -1.41 -6.44 0.44
N GLU A 82 -0.42 -7.11 1.04
CA GLU A 82 -0.51 -8.52 1.45
C GLU A 82 -1.96 -8.89 1.68
N LYS A 83 -2.51 -9.86 0.92
CA LYS A 83 -3.88 -10.34 1.07
C LYS A 83 -4.07 -10.55 2.57
N PRO A 84 -4.76 -9.63 3.28
CA PRO A 84 -4.40 -9.42 4.67
C PRO A 84 -4.76 -10.69 5.39
N ALA A 85 -3.74 -11.36 5.97
CA ALA A 85 -3.91 -12.61 6.70
C ALA A 85 -5.18 -12.47 7.53
N ARG A 86 -6.21 -13.27 7.20
CA ARG A 86 -7.62 -13.07 7.57
C ARG A 86 -7.72 -12.25 8.85
N ARG A 87 -7.86 -10.92 8.71
CA ARG A 87 -7.68 -10.01 9.84
C ARG A 87 -8.78 -10.34 10.84
N GLN A 88 -8.38 -10.86 12.00
CA GLN A 88 -9.32 -11.18 13.04
C GLN A 88 -9.77 -9.87 13.65
N ALA A 89 -11.07 -9.58 13.53
CA ALA A 89 -11.67 -8.47 14.23
C ALA A 89 -11.51 -8.71 15.74
N LEU A 90 -11.11 -7.68 16.45
CA LEU A 90 -10.99 -7.66 17.90
C LEU A 90 -12.25 -7.02 18.48
N SER A 91 -12.81 -7.62 19.52
CA SER A 91 -13.70 -6.91 20.42
C SER A 91 -12.94 -5.83 21.20
N LEU A 92 -13.65 -4.82 21.69
CA LEU A 92 -13.04 -3.75 22.49
C LEU A 92 -12.31 -4.28 23.74
N PRO A 93 -12.83 -5.28 24.49
CA PRO A 93 -12.08 -5.89 25.60
C PRO A 93 -10.78 -6.58 25.16
N GLU A 94 -10.79 -7.31 24.04
CA GLU A 94 -9.57 -7.96 23.53
C GLU A 94 -8.53 -6.94 23.09
N LEU A 95 -8.96 -5.85 22.43
CA LEU A 95 -8.08 -4.75 22.07
C LEU A 95 -7.48 -4.09 23.32
N ARG A 96 -8.30 -3.79 24.34
CA ARG A 96 -7.84 -3.20 25.61
C ARG A 96 -6.81 -4.10 26.29
N ASN A 97 -7.03 -5.42 26.32
CA ASN A 97 -6.07 -6.36 26.88
C ASN A 97 -4.73 -6.35 26.12
N ARG A 98 -4.76 -6.34 24.79
CA ARG A 98 -3.52 -6.24 23.97
C ARG A 98 -2.74 -4.95 24.22
N ILE A 99 -3.45 -3.82 24.37
CA ILE A 99 -2.81 -2.54 24.69
C ILE A 99 -2.22 -2.59 26.10
N LYS A 100 -2.93 -3.19 27.06
CA LYS A 100 -2.42 -3.38 28.42
C LYS A 100 -1.15 -4.23 28.43
N ASP A 101 -1.14 -5.34 27.69
CA ASP A 101 0.04 -6.20 27.54
C ASP A 101 1.20 -5.42 26.88
N TRP A 102 0.91 -4.61 25.86
CA TRP A 102 1.89 -3.72 25.21
C TRP A 102 2.53 -2.70 26.18
N LEU A 103 1.75 -2.21 27.13
CA LEU A 103 2.16 -1.27 28.18
C LEU A 103 2.73 -1.98 29.42
N ASP A 104 3.12 -3.25 29.31
CA ASP A 104 3.65 -4.08 30.40
C ASP A 104 2.72 -4.09 31.64
N GLY A 105 1.41 -4.15 31.41
CA GLY A 105 0.38 -4.15 32.45
C GLY A 105 -0.11 -2.75 32.85
N GLY A 106 0.42 -1.69 32.24
CA GLY A 106 0.03 -0.30 32.49
C GLY A 106 -1.42 0.03 32.12
N ASN A 107 -1.88 1.20 32.56
CA ASN A 107 -3.24 1.66 32.28
C ASN A 107 -3.40 2.10 30.81
N VAL A 108 -4.47 1.63 30.18
CA VAL A 108 -4.92 2.14 28.88
C VAL A 108 -5.58 3.50 29.12
N PRO A 109 -5.12 4.60 28.51
CA PRO A 109 -5.78 5.91 28.65
C PRO A 109 -7.21 5.84 28.13
N GLU A 110 -8.19 6.30 28.92
CA GLU A 110 -9.59 6.33 28.46
C GLU A 110 -9.78 7.28 27.26
N SER A 111 -9.01 8.37 27.20
CA SER A 111 -9.00 9.31 26.06
C SER A 111 -8.33 8.78 24.79
N LEU A 112 -7.80 7.54 24.79
CA LEU A 112 -7.11 6.98 23.63
C LEU A 112 -7.96 7.01 22.35
N PHE A 113 -9.27 6.79 22.49
CA PHE A 113 -10.19 6.77 21.35
C PHE A 113 -10.67 8.16 20.92
N GLU A 114 -10.40 9.20 21.72
CA GLU A 114 -10.78 10.60 21.43
C GLU A 114 -9.77 11.30 20.52
N HIS A 115 -8.57 10.74 20.37
CA HIS A 115 -7.46 11.35 19.64
C HIS A 115 -6.92 10.42 18.54
N PRO A 116 -7.67 10.24 17.44
CA PRO A 116 -7.19 9.44 16.33
C PRO A 116 -5.99 10.09 15.66
N LEU A 117 -5.04 9.26 15.22
CA LEU A 117 -3.91 9.71 14.40
C LEU A 117 -4.34 10.09 12.99
N ALA A 118 -5.30 9.35 12.43
CA ALA A 118 -5.79 9.59 11.09
C ALA A 118 -7.18 9.01 10.89
N ASN A 119 -7.93 9.61 9.99
CA ASN A 119 -9.27 9.19 9.61
C ASN A 119 -9.37 9.24 8.08
N PHE A 120 -9.61 8.10 7.44
CA PHE A 120 -9.60 7.99 5.99
C PHE A 120 -10.77 7.15 5.46
N ASP A 121 -11.40 7.63 4.40
CA ASP A 121 -12.26 6.81 3.55
C ASP A 121 -11.39 5.96 2.63
N ILE A 122 -11.36 4.66 2.91
CA ILE A 122 -10.50 3.69 2.22
C ILE A 122 -11.17 3.19 0.94
N ALA A 123 -12.50 3.10 0.96
CA ALA A 123 -13.29 2.75 -0.20
C ALA A 123 -14.64 3.45 -0.14
N GLU A 124 -15.09 3.97 -1.27
CA GLU A 124 -16.39 4.59 -1.42
C GLU A 124 -17.06 4.11 -2.70
N THR A 125 -18.35 3.81 -2.59
CA THR A 125 -19.22 3.42 -3.70
C THR A 125 -20.50 4.23 -3.66
N ARG A 126 -21.40 4.01 -4.63
CA ARG A 126 -22.71 4.67 -4.67
C ARG A 126 -23.55 4.40 -3.43
N GLY A 127 -23.45 3.20 -2.83
CA GLY A 127 -24.28 2.79 -1.69
C GLY A 127 -23.55 2.66 -0.35
N LYS A 128 -22.22 2.79 -0.31
CA LYS A 128 -21.44 2.43 0.88
C LYS A 128 -20.12 3.18 0.97
N VAL A 129 -19.72 3.52 2.19
CA VAL A 129 -18.39 4.05 2.55
C VAL A 129 -17.74 3.10 3.56
N ILE A 130 -16.46 2.79 3.34
CA ILE A 130 -15.60 2.10 4.32
C ILE A 130 -14.56 3.11 4.79
N ASN A 131 -14.66 3.44 6.06
CA ASN A 131 -13.81 4.38 6.75
C ASN A 131 -12.87 3.63 7.70
N ARG A 132 -11.63 4.12 7.85
CA ARG A 132 -10.70 3.63 8.88
C ARG A 132 -10.18 4.78 9.72
N VAL A 133 -10.35 4.63 11.03
CA VAL A 133 -9.83 5.53 12.05
C VAL A 133 -8.64 4.86 12.73
N TYR A 134 -7.45 5.44 12.57
CA TYR A 134 -6.19 4.88 13.04
C TYR A 134 -5.78 5.48 14.38
N TYR A 135 -5.23 4.65 15.24
CA TYR A 135 -4.75 4.99 16.57
C TYR A 135 -3.35 4.40 16.80
N ALA A 136 -2.56 5.02 17.66
CA ALA A 136 -1.34 4.41 18.15
C ALA A 136 -1.14 4.63 19.64
N VAL A 137 -0.54 3.64 20.28
CA VAL A 137 -0.11 3.71 21.67
C VAL A 137 1.42 3.73 21.69
N PRO A 138 2.05 4.91 21.85
CA PRO A 138 3.50 5.02 21.88
C PRO A 138 4.06 4.43 23.18
N ARG A 139 5.18 3.72 23.08
CA ARG A 139 6.03 3.33 24.21
C ARG A 139 7.47 3.62 23.85
N TYR A 140 8.14 4.42 24.68
CA TYR A 140 9.57 4.67 24.51
C TYR A 140 10.36 3.56 25.21
N SER A 141 11.29 2.91 24.49
CA SER A 141 12.22 1.97 25.10
C SER A 141 13.52 2.70 25.46
N PRO A 142 13.84 2.87 26.76
CA PRO A 142 15.08 3.54 27.17
C PRO A 142 16.34 2.78 26.72
N VAL A 143 16.25 1.45 26.68
CA VAL A 143 17.36 0.56 26.33
C VAL A 143 17.71 0.68 24.85
N ARG A 144 16.69 0.66 23.97
CA ARG A 144 16.89 0.72 22.51
C ARG A 144 16.89 2.14 21.95
N ARG A 145 16.55 3.14 22.77
CA ARG A 145 16.40 4.56 22.38
C ARG A 145 15.50 4.75 21.15
N HIS A 146 14.47 3.92 21.04
CA HIS A 146 13.47 3.98 19.98
C HIS A 146 12.07 4.19 20.56
N LEU A 147 11.24 4.88 19.79
CA LEU A 147 9.81 4.96 20.01
C LEU A 147 9.17 3.78 19.29
N ASP A 148 8.56 2.88 20.05
CA ASP A 148 7.71 1.84 19.50
C ASP A 148 6.25 2.28 19.54
N CYS A 149 5.46 1.81 18.58
CA CYS A 149 4.03 2.10 18.54
C CYS A 149 3.24 0.81 18.37
N PHE A 150 2.29 0.58 19.25
CA PHE A 150 1.21 -0.36 18.99
C PHE A 150 0.15 0.35 18.14
N VAL A 151 0.02 -0.05 16.88
CA VAL A 151 -0.91 0.57 15.92
C VAL A 151 -2.14 -0.31 15.74
N PHE A 152 -3.31 0.30 15.88
CA PHE A 152 -4.60 -0.34 15.60
C PHE A 152 -5.53 0.65 14.90
N TYR A 153 -6.64 0.14 14.37
CA TYR A 153 -7.65 0.97 13.74
C TYR A 153 -9.05 0.41 13.97
N GLU A 154 -10.03 1.31 13.96
CA GLU A 154 -11.44 1.00 13.82
C GLU A 154 -11.81 1.06 12.34
N GLU A 155 -12.45 0.03 11.81
CA GLU A 155 -13.04 0.05 10.47
C GLU A 155 -14.55 0.21 10.58
N ASN A 156 -15.03 1.35 10.09
CA ASN A 156 -16.43 1.72 10.08
C ASN A 156 -17.00 1.50 8.68
N THR A 157 -18.12 0.79 8.59
CA THR A 157 -18.88 0.65 7.35
C THR A 157 -20.17 1.44 7.45
N PHE A 158 -20.31 2.44 6.59
CA PHE A 158 -21.53 3.23 6.45
C PHE A 158 -22.30 2.78 5.20
N GLN A 159 -23.60 2.60 5.33
CA GLN A 159 -24.52 2.51 4.18
C GLN A 159 -25.05 3.91 3.87
N LYS A 160 -25.22 4.20 2.58
CA LYS A 160 -25.89 5.42 2.13
C LYS A 160 -27.38 5.12 2.01
N ASP A 161 -28.21 5.95 2.62
CA ASP A 161 -29.66 5.88 2.40
C ASP A 161 -30.05 6.59 1.08
N ASP A 162 -31.35 6.63 0.80
CA ASP A 162 -31.89 7.23 -0.43
C ASP A 162 -31.68 8.76 -0.50
N ALA A 163 -31.44 9.42 0.64
CA ALA A 163 -31.08 10.84 0.73
C ALA A 163 -29.56 11.05 0.57
N GLY A 164 -28.77 9.98 0.64
CA GLY A 164 -27.31 10.02 0.62
C GLY A 164 -26.67 10.14 2.00
N ASP A 165 -27.45 10.08 3.08
CA ASP A 165 -26.95 10.13 4.44
C ASP A 165 -26.22 8.84 4.83
N LEU A 166 -25.21 8.97 5.67
CA LEU A 166 -24.38 7.86 6.11
C LEU A 166 -24.92 7.23 7.39
N VAL A 167 -25.40 5.99 7.29
CA VAL A 167 -25.85 5.19 8.44
C VAL A 167 -24.79 4.15 8.79
N LEU A 168 -24.25 4.21 10.01
CA LEU A 168 -23.26 3.23 10.47
C LEU A 168 -23.91 1.85 10.55
N SER A 169 -23.34 0.89 9.81
CA SER A 169 -23.84 -0.50 9.75
C SER A 169 -22.92 -1.50 10.44
N SER A 170 -21.63 -1.18 10.61
CA SER A 170 -20.67 -2.02 11.31
C SER A 170 -19.48 -1.18 11.77
N SER A 171 -18.98 -1.46 12.97
CA SER A 171 -17.70 -0.99 13.52
C SER A 171 -16.91 -2.20 14.03
N ARG A 172 -15.62 -2.29 13.69
CA ARG A 172 -14.73 -3.39 14.12
C ARG A 172 -13.30 -2.90 14.32
N PHE A 173 -12.63 -3.41 15.36
CA PHE A 173 -11.23 -3.09 15.62
C PHE A 173 -10.28 -4.12 15.02
N TYR A 174 -9.12 -3.65 14.58
CA TYR A 174 -8.03 -4.48 14.08
C TYR A 174 -6.70 -3.91 14.54
N SER A 175 -5.75 -4.78 14.94
CA SER A 175 -4.37 -4.40 15.19
C SER A 175 -3.45 -5.06 14.17
N GLN A 176 -2.26 -4.50 13.95
CA GLN A 176 -1.18 -5.32 13.39
C GLN A 176 -0.89 -6.49 14.35
N LYS A 177 -0.52 -7.66 13.82
CA LYS A 177 0.14 -8.67 14.65
C LYS A 177 1.49 -8.06 15.05
N GLY A 178 1.74 -7.98 16.36
CA GLY A 178 3.07 -7.75 16.89
C GLY A 178 3.99 -8.91 16.57
#